data_AF-A0A3A0FQ50-F1
#
_entry.id   AF-A0A3A0FQ50-F1
#
_cell.length_a   1.000
_cell.length_b   1.000
_cell.length_c   1.000
_cell.angle_alpha   90.00
_cell.angle_beta   90.00
_cell.angle_gamma   90.00
#
_symmetry.space_group_name_H-M   'P 1'
#
loop_
_entity.id
_entity.type
_entity.pdbx_description
1 polymer ?
#
loop_
_entity_poly.entity_id
_entity_poly.type
_entity_poly.pdbx_seq_one_letter_code
_entity_poly.pdbx_strand_id
1 'polypeptide(L)'
;MPLGETISAARKKLGYSQKELAEKLMKDEGGAISAQYLNDIEHDRRQPSSESLLRRLAEVLEIPIEVLLYQVGQLPADVRGQNASPERIQAAYQAFRRNIEG
;
A
#
# COMPACT_ATOMS: atom_id res chain seq x y z
N MET A 1 7.84 -1.51 -9.85
CA MET A 1 6.49 -1.16 -10.34
C MET A 1 5.92 -0.08 -9.43
N PRO A 2 5.38 1.02 -9.97
CA PRO A 2 4.68 2.05 -9.19
C PRO A 2 3.44 1.52 -8.48
N LEU A 3 2.99 2.23 -7.44
CA LEU A 3 1.81 1.87 -6.65
C LEU A 3 0.57 1.83 -7.53
N GLY A 4 0.35 2.87 -8.34
CA GLY A 4 -0.84 3.01 -9.16
C GLY A 4 -1.02 1.87 -10.15
N GLU A 5 0.07 1.47 -10.80
CA GLU A 5 0.09 0.33 -11.72
C GLU A 5 -0.24 -0.99 -11.01
N THR A 6 0.32 -1.22 -9.81
CA THR A 6 0.05 -2.42 -9.01
C THR A 6 -1.43 -2.52 -8.63
N ILE A 7 -2.02 -1.42 -8.16
CA ILE A 7 -3.45 -1.36 -7.81
C ILE A 7 -4.32 -1.57 -9.04
N SER A 8 -4.04 -0.88 -10.15
CA SER A 8 -4.83 -0.99 -11.38
C SER A 8 -4.79 -2.39 -11.97
N ALA A 9 -3.62 -3.03 -11.95
CA ALA A 9 -3.44 -4.40 -12.44
C ALA A 9 -4.23 -5.42 -11.59
N ALA A 10 -4.11 -5.35 -10.27
CA ALA A 10 -4.85 -6.23 -9.36
C ALA A 10 -6.36 -6.03 -9.47
N ARG A 11 -6.83 -4.78 -9.52
CA ARG A 11 -8.25 -4.45 -9.71
C ARG A 11 -8.80 -5.09 -10.99
N LYS A 12 -8.08 -4.93 -12.11
CA LYS A 12 -8.48 -5.49 -13.41
C LYS A 12 -8.49 -7.02 -13.38
N LYS A 13 -7.50 -7.65 -12.72
CA LYS A 13 -7.44 -9.10 -12.53
C LYS A 13 -8.65 -9.64 -11.77
N LEU A 14 -9.16 -8.90 -10.79
CA LEU A 14 -10.36 -9.24 -10.02
C LEU A 14 -11.67 -8.83 -10.70
N GLY A 15 -11.62 -8.20 -11.88
CA GLY A 15 -12.80 -7.82 -12.66
C GLY A 15 -13.56 -6.60 -12.11
N TYR A 16 -13.00 -5.84 -11.17
CA TYR A 16 -13.67 -4.68 -10.62
C TYR A 16 -13.52 -3.45 -11.52
N SER A 17 -14.61 -2.70 -11.70
CA SER A 17 -14.54 -1.31 -12.10
C SER A 17 -13.93 -0.44 -10.98
N GLN A 18 -13.46 0.76 -11.33
CA GLN A 18 -12.99 1.71 -10.31
C GLN A 18 -14.10 2.07 -9.31
N LYS A 19 -15.35 2.17 -9.76
CA LYS A 19 -16.49 2.45 -8.89
C LYS A 19 -16.70 1.34 -7.87
N GLU A 20 -16.72 0.08 -8.31
CA GLU A 20 -16.90 -1.08 -7.43
C GLU A 20 -15.77 -1.22 -6.42
N LEU A 21 -14.52 -1.00 -6.82
CA LEU A 21 -13.41 -1.00 -5.88
C LEU A 21 -13.53 0.15 -4.88
N ALA A 22 -13.86 1.36 -5.33
CA ALA A 22 -14.01 2.51 -4.46
C ALA A 22 -15.10 2.29 -3.40
N GLU A 23 -16.23 1.68 -3.77
CA GLU A 23 -17.34 1.33 -2.86
C GLU A 23 -16.93 0.30 -1.78
N LYS A 24 -15.99 -0.59 -2.09
CA LYS A 24 -15.44 -1.57 -1.12
C LYS A 24 -14.47 -0.92 -0.11
N LEU A 25 -13.91 0.24 -0.45
CA LEU A 25 -12.91 0.94 0.36
C LEU A 25 -13.60 2.00 1.22
N MET A 26 -14.01 1.59 2.43
CA MET A 26 -14.58 2.51 3.43
C MET A 26 -13.49 3.36 4.09
N LYS A 27 -13.78 4.64 4.31
CA LYS A 27 -12.98 5.58 5.12
C LYS A 27 -13.22 5.35 6.60
N ASP A 28 -12.23 5.70 7.41
CA ASP A 28 -12.30 5.60 8.87
C ASP A 28 -13.40 6.50 9.47
N GLU A 29 -13.69 7.64 8.83
CA GLU A 29 -14.75 8.59 9.22
C GLU A 29 -16.15 8.21 8.72
N GLY A 30 -16.28 7.05 8.06
CA GLY A 30 -17.52 6.58 7.43
C GLY A 30 -17.64 6.95 5.95
N GLY A 31 -18.25 6.05 5.18
CA GLY A 31 -18.48 6.20 3.74
C GLY A 31 -17.32 5.71 2.87
N ALA A 32 -17.61 5.37 1.62
CA ALA A 32 -16.64 4.90 0.65
C ALA A 32 -15.72 6.03 0.14
N ILE A 33 -14.53 5.69 -0.36
CA ILE A 33 -13.75 6.63 -1.17
C ILE A 33 -14.44 6.92 -2.50
N SER A 34 -14.12 8.04 -3.14
CA SER A 34 -14.65 8.34 -4.47
C SER A 34 -13.89 7.58 -5.55
N ALA A 35 -14.57 7.23 -6.65
CA ALA A 35 -13.94 6.64 -7.82
C ALA A 35 -12.85 7.55 -8.43
N GLN A 36 -13.05 8.88 -8.36
CA GLN A 36 -12.04 9.85 -8.79
C GLN A 36 -10.77 9.76 -7.94
N TYR A 37 -10.90 9.63 -6.61
CA TYR A 37 -9.74 9.49 -5.73
C TYR A 37 -8.98 8.19 -6.00
N LEU A 38 -9.70 7.07 -6.17
CA LEU A 38 -9.08 5.81 -6.59
C LEU A 38 -8.38 5.94 -7.95
N ASN A 39 -9.01 6.60 -8.92
CA ASN A 39 -8.40 6.84 -10.22
C ASN A 39 -7.11 7.66 -10.10
N ASP A 40 -7.09 8.69 -9.26
CA ASP A 40 -5.89 9.49 -9.02
C ASP A 40 -4.78 8.66 -8.35
N ILE A 41 -5.12 7.71 -7.47
CA ILE A 41 -4.17 6.75 -6.91
C ILE A 41 -3.62 5.82 -8.00
N GLU A 42 -4.47 5.25 -8.85
CA GLU A 42 -4.07 4.33 -9.93
C GLU A 42 -3.13 4.97 -10.97
N HIS A 43 -3.10 6.31 -11.03
CA HIS A 43 -2.20 7.07 -11.91
C HIS A 43 -1.08 7.77 -11.14
N ASP A 44 -0.84 7.38 -9.87
CA ASP A 44 0.21 7.92 -9.00
C ASP A 44 0.13 9.46 -8.81
N ARG A 45 -1.05 10.06 -9.04
CA ARG A 45 -1.29 11.51 -8.84
C ARG A 45 -1.56 11.85 -7.38
N ARG A 46 -1.98 10.85 -6.61
CA ARG A 46 -2.19 10.93 -5.16
C ARG A 46 -1.74 9.63 -4.51
N GLN A 47 -1.26 9.74 -3.28
CA GLN A 47 -1.06 8.57 -2.43
C GLN A 47 -2.31 8.31 -1.58
N PRO A 48 -2.51 7.07 -1.11
CA PRO A 48 -3.48 6.77 -0.05
C PRO A 48 -3.24 7.67 1.17
N SER A 49 -4.31 8.24 1.70
CA SER A 49 -4.25 9.24 2.79
C SER A 49 -3.90 8.65 4.15
N SER A 50 -3.96 7.32 4.30
CA SER A 50 -3.71 6.62 5.55
C SER A 50 -3.20 5.19 5.31
N GLU A 51 -2.52 4.65 6.31
CA GLU A 51 -2.10 3.24 6.33
C GLU A 51 -3.33 2.30 6.41
N SER A 52 -4.41 2.72 7.06
CA SER A 52 -5.68 1.97 7.09
C SER A 52 -6.24 1.74 5.68
N LEU A 53 -6.18 2.77 4.81
CA LEU A 53 -6.59 2.64 3.41
C LEU A 53 -5.66 1.73 2.62
N LEU A 54 -4.34 1.80 2.85
CA LEU A 54 -3.37 0.87 2.26
C LEU A 54 -3.66 -0.59 2.64
N ARG A 55 -3.97 -0.85 3.92
CA ARG A 55 -4.36 -2.19 4.41
C ARG A 55 -5.65 -2.66 3.77
N ARG A 56 -6.66 -1.79 3.67
CA ARG A 56 -7.93 -2.11 3.00
C ARG A 56 -7.72 -2.45 1.51
N LEU A 57 -6.86 -1.68 0.83
CA LEU A 57 -6.47 -1.96 -0.56
C LEU A 57 -5.79 -3.32 -0.68
N ALA A 58 -4.82 -3.61 0.18
CA ALA A 58 -4.13 -4.90 0.23
C ALA A 58 -5.11 -6.07 0.41
N GLU A 59 -6.04 -5.95 1.36
CA GLU A 59 -7.06 -6.97 1.63
C GLU A 59 -8.01 -7.18 0.46
N VAL A 60 -8.59 -6.10 -0.08
CA VAL A 60 -9.60 -6.19 -1.17
C VAL A 60 -8.97 -6.62 -2.50
N LEU A 61 -7.70 -6.28 -2.74
CA LEU A 61 -6.99 -6.60 -3.97
C LEU A 61 -6.13 -7.86 -3.89
N GLU A 62 -6.14 -8.54 -2.74
CA GLU A 62 -5.32 -9.74 -2.48
C GLU A 62 -3.82 -9.49 -2.71
N ILE A 63 -3.33 -8.31 -2.31
CA ILE A 63 -1.92 -7.92 -2.41
C ILE A 63 -1.31 -7.99 -1.00
N PRO A 64 -0.13 -8.63 -0.82
CA PRO A 64 0.58 -8.54 0.45
C PRO A 64 0.85 -7.07 0.83
N ILE A 65 0.49 -6.66 2.04
CA ILE A 65 0.57 -5.27 2.49
C ILE A 65 2.01 -4.72 2.41
N GLU A 66 3.01 -5.57 2.60
CA GLU A 66 4.43 -5.25 2.52
C GLU A 66 4.82 -4.70 1.14
N VAL A 67 4.17 -5.18 0.06
CA VAL A 67 4.40 -4.68 -1.30
C VAL A 67 3.95 -3.23 -1.41
N LEU A 68 2.74 -2.92 -0.92
CA LEU A 68 2.20 -1.56 -0.99
C LEU A 68 2.99 -0.61 -0.08
N LEU A 69 3.33 -1.05 1.14
CA LEU A 69 4.17 -0.28 2.07
C LEU A 69 5.53 0.04 1.49
N TYR A 70 6.18 -0.92 0.83
CA TYR A 70 7.44 -0.71 0.12
C TYR A 70 7.30 0.35 -0.99
N GLN A 71 6.23 0.28 -1.79
CA GLN A 71 5.98 1.22 -2.88
C GLN A 71 5.72 2.66 -2.42
N VAL A 72 5.14 2.85 -1.22
CA VAL A 72 4.96 4.18 -0.62
C VAL A 72 6.10 4.60 0.31
N GLY A 73 7.14 3.78 0.46
CA GLY A 73 8.28 4.07 1.32
C GLY A 73 7.96 4.10 2.82
N GLN A 74 6.93 3.37 3.26
CA GLN A 74 6.51 3.32 4.65
C GLN A 74 6.98 2.04 5.33
N LEU A 75 7.40 2.15 6.60
CA LEU A 75 7.66 0.99 7.44
C LEU A 75 6.34 0.43 8.00
N PRO A 76 6.20 -0.90 8.11
CA PRO A 76 5.09 -1.53 8.83
C PRO A 76 4.93 -1.00 10.26
N ALA A 77 3.70 -0.85 10.72
CA ALA A 77 3.39 -0.31 12.04
C ALA A 77 3.98 -1.13 13.21
N ASP A 78 4.10 -2.45 13.04
CA ASP A 78 4.72 -3.35 14.02
C ASP A 78 6.24 -3.19 14.12
N VAL A 79 6.89 -2.69 13.06
CA VAL A 79 8.33 -2.36 13.04
C VAL A 79 8.58 -0.91 13.47
N ARG A 80 7.67 -0.01 13.12
CA ARG A 80 7.78 1.42 13.43
C ARG A 80 7.78 1.65 14.94
N GLY A 81 8.82 2.31 15.45
CA GLY A 81 8.91 2.67 16.88
C GLY A 81 9.39 1.55 17.79
N GLN A 82 9.82 0.40 17.25
CA GLN A 82 10.54 -0.57 18.05
C GLN A 82 11.84 0.04 18.59
N ASN A 83 12.13 -0.20 19.87
CA ASN A 83 13.35 0.25 20.51
C ASN A 83 14.53 -0.66 20.11
N ALA A 84 15.04 -0.48 18.89
CA ALA A 84 16.19 -1.18 18.37
C ALA A 84 17.44 -0.28 18.43
N SER A 85 18.61 -0.87 18.73
CA SER A 85 19.86 -0.10 18.68
C SER A 85 20.18 0.35 17.24
N PRO A 86 20.93 1.46 17.07
CA PRO A 86 21.35 1.92 15.74
C PRO A 86 22.02 0.83 14.89
N GLU A 87 22.84 -0.02 15.52
CA GLU A 87 23.55 -1.12 14.85
C GLU A 87 22.57 -2.17 14.32
N ARG A 88 21.52 -2.48 15.09
CA ARG A 88 20.49 -3.44 14.67
C ARG A 88 19.66 -2.88 13.51
N ILE A 89 19.34 -1.59 13.53
CA ILE A 89 18.65 -0.91 12.43
C ILE A 89 19.51 -0.97 11.16
N GLN A 90 20.81 -0.62 11.26
CA GLN A 90 21.73 -0.68 10.13
C GLN A 90 21.83 -2.10 9.55
N ALA A 91 22.00 -3.12 10.40
CA ALA A 91 22.08 -4.51 9.98
C ALA A 91 20.79 -4.98 9.28
N ALA A 92 19.62 -4.56 9.76
CA ALA A 92 18.34 -4.87 9.14
C ALA A 92 18.23 -4.27 7.74
N TYR A 93 18.60 -2.99 7.55
CA TYR A 93 18.62 -2.37 6.22
C TYR A 93 19.64 -3.01 5.28
N GLN A 94 20.83 -3.40 5.77
CA GLN A 94 21.80 -4.13 4.96
C GLN A 94 21.26 -5.50 4.51
N ALA A 95 20.61 -6.23 5.42
CA ALA A 95 19.96 -7.48 5.09
C ALA A 95 18.83 -7.28 4.07
N PHE A 96 18.00 -6.26 4.24
CA PHE A 96 16.94 -5.91 3.28
C PHE A 96 17.50 -5.64 1.88
N ARG A 97 18.53 -4.78 1.77
CA ARG A 97 19.18 -4.47 0.47
C ARG A 97 19.71 -5.73 -0.21
N ARG A 98 20.44 -6.58 0.52
CA ARG A 98 20.97 -7.85 -0.01
C ARG A 98 19.88 -8.77 -0.58
N ASN A 99 18.68 -8.76 -0.01
CA ASN A 99 17.57 -9.61 -0.46
C ASN A 99 16.76 -9.01 -1.62
N ILE A 100 16.84 -7.69 -1.85
CA ILE A 100 16.11 -7.01 -2.94
C ILE A 100 16.98 -6.82 -4.19
N GLU A 101 18.29 -6.64 -4.03
CA GLU A 101 19.25 -6.49 -5.12
C GLU A 101 19.74 -7.84 -5.69
N GLY A 102 19.50 -8.94 -4.97
CA GLY A 102 19.83 -10.31 -5.39
C GLY A 102 18.78 -10.91 -6.30
#